data_AF-A0A1I1CMC0-F1
#
_entry.id   AF-A0A1I1CMC0-F1
#
_cell.length_a   1.000
_cell.length_b   1.000
_cell.length_c   1.000
_cell.angle_alpha   90.00
_cell.angle_beta   90.00
_cell.angle_gamma   90.00
#
_symmetry.space_group_name_H-M   'P 1'
#
loop_
_entity.id
_entity.type
_entity.pdbx_description
1 polymer ?
#
loop_
_entity_poly.entity_id
_entity_poly.type
_entity_poly.pdbx_seq_one_letter_code
_entity_poly.pdbx_strand_id
1 'polypeptide(L)'
;MFNMFSGGALSRFTVFALGIMPYISASIIMQLLSIVSPQMEALKKEGEAGRRKITQYTRYFTVALALFQALGIAVALESQAGLVLEPGLAFRFVTVVTLLTGTMFLMWLGEQITERGLGNGISIIIFAGIAAGLPSALGGLFTQVSNGSISSFSAIFIVILVALVTYFVVFVERGQRKILVNYAKRQVGNKIYGGQTSHLPLKLNMAGVIPPIFASSIILFPATIVDWFSKGADNANPAVRFLKDLAASMGPGEPIHALLYAVAIVFFCFFYTALVFNSKETADNLKKSGAFIPGIRPGEQTARYIDKILTRLTLAGAVYITLVCLLPEFMQAQWKVPFYFGGTSLLIIVVVTMDFMAQVQNYVMSQQYDSLLRKANFKGGIPTR
;
A
#
# COMPACT_ATOMS: atom_id res chain seq x y z
N MET A 1 -10.55 -4.14 12.09
CA MET A 1 -9.80 -3.68 10.90
C MET A 1 -10.51 -2.57 10.11
N PHE A 2 -11.79 -2.70 9.72
CA PHE A 2 -12.52 -1.65 8.97
C PHE A 2 -12.38 -0.22 9.54
N ASN A 3 -12.55 -0.07 10.85
CA ASN A 3 -12.39 1.21 11.53
C ASN A 3 -10.99 1.83 11.43
N MET A 4 -9.93 1.04 11.27
CA MET A 4 -8.58 1.60 11.21
C MET A 4 -8.27 2.20 9.83
N PHE A 5 -8.74 1.55 8.76
CA PHE A 5 -8.58 2.04 7.39
C PHE A 5 -9.52 3.20 7.05
N SER A 6 -10.64 3.30 7.77
CA SER A 6 -11.61 4.40 7.62
C SER A 6 -11.42 5.53 8.64
N GLY A 7 -10.34 5.54 9.43
CA GLY A 7 -10.09 6.58 10.46
C GLY A 7 -11.18 6.69 11.54
N GLY A 8 -11.79 5.57 11.93
CA GLY A 8 -12.88 5.50 12.90
C GLY A 8 -14.25 5.87 12.34
N ALA A 9 -14.36 6.12 11.03
CA ALA A 9 -15.61 6.52 10.39
C ALA A 9 -16.79 5.56 10.60
N LEU A 10 -16.54 4.24 10.63
CA LEU A 10 -17.61 3.25 10.88
C LEU A 10 -18.09 3.31 12.35
N SER A 11 -17.20 3.58 13.31
CA SER A 11 -17.54 3.72 14.74
C SER A 11 -18.37 4.97 15.05
N ARG A 12 -18.29 5.99 14.20
CA ARG A 12 -19.02 7.26 14.34
C ARG A 12 -20.12 7.43 13.28
N PHE A 13 -20.41 6.40 12.48
CA PHE A 13 -21.35 6.45 11.35
C PHE A 13 -21.21 7.72 10.49
N THR A 14 -19.97 8.06 10.11
CA THR A 14 -19.73 9.27 9.33
C THR A 14 -19.98 9.05 7.85
N VAL A 15 -20.10 10.15 7.11
CA VAL A 15 -20.20 10.17 5.64
C VAL A 15 -19.07 9.39 4.95
N PHE A 16 -17.94 9.17 5.65
CA PHE A 16 -16.74 8.48 5.16
C PHE A 16 -16.66 7.01 5.57
N ALA A 17 -17.77 6.36 5.93
CA ALA A 17 -17.72 5.01 6.52
C ALA A 17 -17.03 3.95 5.65
N LEU A 18 -17.12 4.04 4.32
CA LEU A 18 -16.41 3.18 3.36
C LEU A 18 -14.92 3.54 3.18
N GLY A 19 -14.53 4.75 3.58
CA GLY A 19 -13.19 5.30 3.36
C GLY A 19 -12.81 5.31 1.88
N ILE A 20 -11.54 4.98 1.61
CA ILE A 20 -10.96 4.91 0.27
C ILE A 20 -10.90 3.46 -0.27
N MET A 21 -11.42 2.48 0.47
CA MET A 21 -11.36 1.04 0.12
C MET A 21 -12.00 0.67 -1.22
N PRO A 22 -13.15 1.24 -1.63
CA PRO A 22 -13.73 0.96 -2.95
C PRO A 22 -12.77 1.37 -4.08
N TYR A 23 -12.07 2.49 -3.91
CA TYR A 23 -11.09 2.98 -4.88
C TYR A 23 -9.86 2.07 -4.95
N ILE A 24 -9.32 1.65 -3.80
CA ILE A 24 -8.20 0.71 -3.74
C ILE A 24 -8.57 -0.58 -4.50
N SER A 25 -9.75 -1.13 -4.21
CA SER A 25 -10.26 -2.34 -4.85
C SER A 25 -10.40 -2.17 -6.37
N ALA A 26 -10.93 -1.02 -6.81
CA ALA A 26 -11.03 -0.71 -8.22
C ALA A 26 -9.66 -0.56 -8.90
N SER A 27 -8.72 0.13 -8.26
CA SER A 27 -7.36 0.31 -8.76
C SER A 27 -6.64 -1.02 -8.90
N ILE A 28 -6.83 -1.95 -7.96
CA ILE A 28 -6.31 -3.33 -8.05
C ILE A 28 -6.84 -4.03 -9.28
N ILE A 29 -8.16 -4.03 -9.45
CA ILE A 29 -8.82 -4.74 -10.54
C ILE A 29 -8.38 -4.18 -11.88
N MET A 30 -8.29 -2.85 -12.01
CA MET A 30 -7.76 -2.21 -13.21
C MET A 30 -6.30 -2.56 -13.47
N GLN A 31 -5.47 -2.62 -12.42
CA GLN A 31 -4.06 -2.97 -12.55
C GLN A 31 -3.87 -4.41 -13.03
N LEU A 32 -4.69 -5.35 -12.54
CA LEU A 32 -4.73 -6.74 -13.00
C LEU A 32 -5.23 -6.84 -14.45
N LEU A 33 -6.32 -6.13 -14.78
CA LEU A 33 -6.87 -6.08 -16.14
C LEU A 33 -5.88 -5.51 -17.16
N SER A 34 -5.04 -4.55 -16.77
CA SER A 34 -3.99 -4.00 -17.63
C SER A 34 -2.95 -5.00 -18.10
N ILE A 35 -2.87 -6.17 -17.49
CA ILE A 35 -1.88 -7.20 -17.81
C ILE A 35 -2.55 -8.37 -18.51
N VAL A 36 -3.76 -8.73 -18.08
CA VAL A 36 -4.54 -9.81 -18.69
C VAL A 36 -5.04 -9.39 -20.08
N SER A 37 -5.35 -8.10 -20.28
CA SER A 37 -5.81 -7.56 -21.56
C SER A 37 -4.70 -6.84 -22.32
N PRO A 38 -4.31 -7.33 -23.52
CA PRO A 38 -3.32 -6.67 -24.38
C PRO A 38 -3.72 -5.25 -24.79
N GLN A 39 -5.03 -4.98 -24.88
CA GLN A 39 -5.55 -3.64 -25.22
C GLN A 39 -5.26 -2.63 -24.11
N MET A 40 -5.42 -3.06 -22.85
CA MET A 40 -5.12 -2.22 -21.69
C MET A 40 -3.62 -2.06 -21.48
N GLU A 41 -2.82 -3.07 -21.83
CA GLU A 41 -1.36 -2.95 -21.86
C GLU A 41 -0.88 -1.95 -22.93
N ALA A 42 -1.51 -1.95 -24.11
CA ALA A 42 -1.25 -0.99 -25.17
C ALA A 42 -1.56 0.45 -24.71
N LEU A 43 -2.72 0.65 -24.07
CA LEU A 43 -3.06 1.92 -23.41
C LEU A 43 -1.99 2.34 -22.40
N LYS A 44 -1.47 1.42 -21.58
CA LYS A 44 -0.39 1.74 -20.64
C LYS A 44 0.91 2.20 -21.34
N LYS A 45 1.17 1.72 -22.57
CA LYS A 45 2.32 2.08 -23.41
C LYS A 45 2.15 3.42 -24.15
N GLU A 46 0.93 3.95 -24.27
CA GLU A 46 0.64 5.28 -24.86
C GLU A 46 1.10 6.47 -23.98
N GLY A 47 1.77 6.20 -22.86
CA GLY A 47 2.34 7.24 -21.99
C GLY A 47 1.29 7.91 -21.09
N GLU A 48 1.34 9.24 -20.97
CA GLU A 48 0.46 9.98 -20.04
C GLU A 48 -1.01 9.94 -20.44
N ALA A 49 -1.32 10.01 -21.74
CA ALA A 49 -2.70 9.97 -22.23
C ALA A 49 -3.38 8.64 -21.88
N GLY A 50 -2.66 7.53 -22.04
CA GLY A 50 -3.14 6.20 -21.69
C GLY A 50 -3.28 5.99 -20.18
N ARG A 51 -2.34 6.48 -19.37
CA ARG A 51 -2.47 6.47 -17.91
C ARG A 51 -3.71 7.24 -17.44
N ARG A 52 -4.00 8.40 -18.04
CA ARG A 52 -5.23 9.18 -17.73
C ARG A 52 -6.50 8.40 -18.05
N LYS A 53 -6.55 7.68 -19.18
CA LYS A 53 -7.69 6.80 -19.52
C LYS A 53 -7.85 5.65 -18.53
N ILE A 54 -6.76 5.00 -18.12
CA ILE A 54 -6.82 3.95 -17.09
C ILE A 54 -7.37 4.50 -15.79
N THR A 55 -6.93 5.69 -15.36
CA THR A 55 -7.47 6.36 -14.18
C THR A 55 -8.97 6.65 -14.32
N GLN A 56 -9.45 7.09 -15.49
CA GLN A 56 -10.89 7.30 -15.73
C GLN A 56 -11.69 6.00 -15.57
N TYR A 57 -11.21 4.88 -16.12
CA TYR A 57 -11.86 3.59 -15.91
C TYR A 57 -11.85 3.16 -14.44
N THR A 58 -10.74 3.37 -13.72
CA THR A 58 -10.66 3.15 -12.28
C THR A 58 -11.73 3.96 -11.53
N ARG A 59 -11.97 5.22 -11.90
CA ARG A 59 -13.02 6.05 -11.28
C ARG A 59 -14.42 5.48 -11.51
N TYR A 60 -14.76 5.10 -12.74
CA TYR A 60 -16.07 4.51 -13.03
C TYR A 60 -16.30 3.21 -12.28
N PHE A 61 -15.26 2.37 -12.22
CA PHE A 61 -15.33 1.11 -11.50
C PHE A 61 -15.40 1.32 -9.97
N THR A 62 -14.72 2.35 -9.45
CA THR A 62 -14.82 2.77 -8.05
C THR A 62 -16.25 3.15 -7.69
N VAL A 63 -16.93 3.94 -8.53
CA VAL A 63 -18.32 4.35 -8.29
C VAL A 63 -19.25 3.14 -8.29
N ALA A 64 -19.07 2.22 -9.24
CA ALA A 64 -19.87 0.98 -9.30
C ALA A 64 -19.67 0.10 -8.06
N LEU A 65 -18.41 -0.11 -7.64
CA LEU A 65 -18.09 -0.88 -6.44
C LEU A 65 -18.59 -0.20 -5.16
N ALA A 66 -18.42 1.13 -5.05
CA ALA A 66 -18.89 1.89 -3.91
C ALA A 66 -20.42 1.83 -3.80
N LEU A 67 -21.14 1.88 -4.92
CA LEU A 67 -22.59 1.73 -4.95
C LEU A 67 -23.02 0.34 -4.47
N PHE A 68 -22.36 -0.71 -4.97
CA PHE A 68 -22.63 -2.09 -4.53
C PHE A 68 -22.34 -2.29 -3.04
N GLN A 69 -21.19 -1.80 -2.56
CA GLN A 69 -20.82 -1.92 -1.14
C GLN A 69 -21.70 -1.08 -0.22
N ALA A 70 -22.08 0.13 -0.64
CA ALA A 70 -22.97 0.99 0.12
C ALA A 70 -24.38 0.38 0.24
N LEU A 71 -24.88 -0.27 -0.82
CA LEU A 71 -26.14 -1.02 -0.77
C LEU A 71 -26.04 -2.21 0.19
N GLY A 72 -24.95 -2.98 0.13
CA GLY A 72 -24.70 -4.10 1.03
C GLY A 72 -24.70 -3.67 2.50
N ILE A 73 -24.00 -2.57 2.81
CA ILE A 73 -23.98 -1.99 4.17
C ILE A 73 -25.35 -1.45 4.57
N ALA A 74 -26.06 -0.75 3.69
CA ALA A 74 -27.38 -0.21 4.00
C ALA A 74 -28.39 -1.31 4.35
N VAL A 75 -28.39 -2.42 3.59
CA VAL A 75 -29.24 -3.59 3.86
C VAL A 75 -28.81 -4.29 5.16
N ALA A 76 -27.50 -4.43 5.40
CA ALA A 76 -26.98 -5.06 6.61
C ALA A 76 -27.26 -4.24 7.88
N LEU A 77 -27.32 -2.90 7.79
CA LEU A 77 -27.69 -2.03 8.91
C LEU A 77 -29.19 -2.09 9.20
N GLU A 78 -30.02 -2.21 8.15
CA GLU A 78 -31.46 -2.36 8.30
C GLU A 78 -31.86 -3.70 8.94
N SER A 79 -31.12 -4.77 8.65
CA SER A 79 -31.39 -6.09 9.24
C SER A 79 -31.00 -6.19 10.72
N GLN A 80 -30.31 -5.18 11.27
CA GLN A 80 -29.95 -5.14 12.68
C GLN A 80 -31.06 -4.48 13.51
N ALA A 81 -31.74 -5.28 14.34
CA ALA A 81 -32.87 -4.82 15.15
C ALA A 81 -32.50 -3.63 16.05
N GLY A 82 -33.23 -2.52 15.93
CA GLY A 82 -33.12 -1.34 16.79
C GLY A 82 -32.05 -0.32 16.39
N LEU A 83 -31.33 -0.51 15.28
CA LEU A 83 -30.28 0.42 14.82
C LEU A 83 -30.79 1.49 13.84
N VAL A 84 -31.92 1.24 13.18
CA VAL A 84 -32.55 2.17 12.22
C VAL A 84 -33.92 2.58 12.75
N LEU A 85 -34.13 3.90 12.88
CA LEU A 85 -35.37 4.50 13.40
C LEU A 85 -36.59 4.15 12.54
N GLU A 86 -36.42 4.17 11.21
CA GLU A 86 -37.45 3.77 10.24
C GLU A 86 -36.82 2.95 9.11
N PRO A 87 -36.91 1.60 9.17
CA PRO A 87 -36.52 0.73 8.06
C PRO A 87 -37.33 1.04 6.80
N GLY A 88 -36.68 1.32 5.67
CA GLY A 88 -37.38 1.62 4.42
C GLY A 88 -36.47 1.92 3.22
N LEU A 89 -37.06 1.94 2.03
CA LEU A 89 -36.37 2.30 0.78
C LEU A 89 -35.73 3.70 0.83
N ALA A 90 -36.35 4.63 1.55
CA ALA A 90 -35.82 5.98 1.77
C ALA A 90 -34.51 5.96 2.58
N PHE A 91 -34.44 5.16 3.65
CA PHE A 91 -33.21 4.98 4.44
C PHE A 91 -32.09 4.37 3.61
N ARG A 92 -32.38 3.33 2.83
CA ARG A 92 -31.39 2.72 1.92
C ARG A 92 -30.86 3.72 0.91
N PHE A 93 -31.75 4.48 0.27
CA PHE A 93 -31.35 5.48 -0.72
C PHE A 93 -30.47 6.58 -0.11
N VAL A 94 -30.88 7.15 1.03
CA VAL A 94 -30.11 8.19 1.73
C VAL A 94 -28.74 7.65 2.15
N THR A 95 -28.70 6.48 2.78
CA THR A 95 -27.45 5.84 3.23
C THR A 95 -26.49 5.58 2.07
N VAL A 96 -27.00 5.05 0.96
CA VAL A 96 -26.21 4.78 -0.25
C VAL A 96 -25.66 6.08 -0.83
N VAL A 97 -26.49 7.10 -1.01
CA VAL A 97 -26.07 8.39 -1.56
C VAL A 97 -25.03 9.06 -0.66
N THR A 98 -25.23 9.04 0.67
CA THR A 98 -24.27 9.61 1.62
C THR A 98 -22.91 8.90 1.57
N LEU A 99 -22.90 7.57 1.61
CA LEU A 99 -21.68 6.76 1.56
C LEU A 99 -20.95 6.89 0.20
N LEU A 100 -21.70 6.90 -0.90
CA LEU A 100 -21.17 7.10 -2.25
C LEU A 100 -20.54 8.48 -2.38
N THR A 101 -21.24 9.52 -1.91
CA THR A 101 -20.75 10.91 -1.95
C THR A 101 -19.47 11.07 -1.13
N GLY A 102 -19.41 10.50 0.07
CA GLY A 102 -18.20 10.51 0.90
C GLY A 102 -17.00 9.84 0.23
N THR A 103 -17.22 8.66 -0.38
CA THR A 103 -16.18 7.94 -1.11
C THR A 103 -15.68 8.73 -2.33
N MET A 104 -16.60 9.32 -3.10
CA MET A 104 -16.25 10.14 -4.27
C MET A 104 -15.48 11.41 -3.87
N PHE A 105 -15.84 12.03 -2.75
CA PHE A 105 -15.11 13.17 -2.21
C PHE A 105 -13.68 12.79 -1.81
N LEU A 106 -13.49 11.67 -1.10
CA LEU A 106 -12.16 11.18 -0.71
C LEU A 106 -11.31 10.83 -1.93
N MET A 107 -11.90 10.21 -2.96
CA MET A 107 -11.21 9.94 -4.22
C MET A 107 -10.75 11.23 -4.89
N TRP A 108 -11.64 12.22 -5.04
CA TRP A 108 -11.31 13.52 -5.61
C TRP A 108 -10.19 14.21 -4.83
N LEU A 109 -10.28 14.20 -3.49
CA LEU A 109 -9.27 14.78 -2.61
C LEU A 109 -7.92 14.07 -2.77
N GLY A 110 -7.91 12.74 -2.90
CA GLY A 110 -6.69 11.97 -3.13
C GLY A 110 -6.03 12.29 -4.47
N GLU A 111 -6.81 12.48 -5.53
CA GLU A 111 -6.29 12.91 -6.82
C GLU A 111 -5.74 14.35 -6.76
N GLN A 112 -6.44 15.27 -6.09
CA GLN A 112 -5.95 16.64 -5.92
C GLN A 112 -4.65 16.71 -5.11
N ILE A 113 -4.48 15.90 -4.07
CA ILE A 113 -3.21 15.79 -3.34
C ILE A 113 -2.10 15.24 -4.26
N THR A 114 -2.42 14.33 -5.17
CA THR A 114 -1.42 13.76 -6.09
C THR A 114 -1.01 14.77 -7.17
N GLU A 115 -1.93 15.60 -7.67
CA GLU A 115 -1.65 16.59 -8.71
C GLU A 115 -0.97 17.85 -8.17
N ARG A 116 -1.40 18.34 -7.00
CA ARG A 116 -0.95 19.63 -6.44
C ARG A 116 -0.04 19.49 -5.22
N GLY A 117 -0.04 18.33 -4.59
CA GLY A 117 0.73 18.06 -3.38
C GLY A 117 2.03 17.29 -3.65
N LEU A 118 2.57 16.73 -2.57
CA LEU A 118 3.75 15.87 -2.58
C LEU A 118 3.30 14.47 -2.18
N GLY A 119 3.76 13.43 -2.87
CA GLY A 119 3.38 12.06 -2.58
C GLY A 119 2.29 11.49 -3.48
N ASN A 120 1.93 10.24 -3.19
CA ASN A 120 0.71 9.64 -3.68
C ASN A 120 -0.43 9.99 -2.72
N GLY A 121 -1.40 10.78 -3.18
CA GLY A 121 -2.47 11.30 -2.33
C GLY A 121 -3.34 10.22 -1.70
N ILE A 122 -3.57 9.10 -2.40
CA ILE A 122 -4.30 7.94 -1.84
C ILE A 122 -3.54 7.34 -0.66
N SER A 123 -2.21 7.20 -0.79
CA SER A 123 -1.37 6.67 0.29
C SER A 123 -1.36 7.60 1.52
N ILE A 124 -1.35 8.92 1.29
CA ILE A 124 -1.42 9.93 2.35
C ILE A 124 -2.78 9.91 3.06
N ILE A 125 -3.90 9.72 2.34
CA ILE A 125 -5.23 9.58 2.95
C ILE A 125 -5.28 8.36 3.88
N ILE A 126 -4.75 7.21 3.43
CA ILE A 126 -4.71 5.99 4.25
C ILE A 126 -3.84 6.23 5.49
N PHE A 127 -2.66 6.84 5.30
CA PHE A 127 -1.76 7.20 6.40
C PHE A 127 -2.47 8.11 7.42
N ALA A 128 -3.12 9.18 6.97
CA ALA A 128 -3.84 10.10 7.82
C ALA A 128 -4.99 9.42 8.57
N GLY A 129 -5.71 8.50 7.92
CA GLY A 129 -6.76 7.70 8.55
C GLY A 129 -6.25 6.83 9.69
N ILE A 130 -5.14 6.12 9.49
CA ILE A 130 -4.53 5.28 10.53
C ILE A 130 -3.91 6.16 11.63
N ALA A 131 -3.22 7.23 11.25
CA ALA A 131 -2.58 8.17 12.18
C ALA A 131 -3.60 8.88 13.08
N ALA A 132 -4.80 9.19 12.58
CA ALA A 132 -5.88 9.77 13.38
C ALA A 132 -6.42 8.81 14.46
N GLY A 133 -6.26 7.50 14.28
CA GLY A 133 -6.63 6.48 15.27
C GLY A 133 -5.58 6.24 16.37
N LEU A 134 -4.35 6.70 16.20
CA LEU A 134 -3.27 6.51 17.18
C LEU A 134 -3.57 7.16 18.55
N PRO A 135 -4.02 8.42 18.62
CA PRO A 135 -4.29 9.07 19.90
C PRO A 135 -5.37 8.35 20.73
N SER A 136 -6.43 7.87 20.09
CA SER A 136 -7.50 7.15 20.79
C SER A 136 -7.05 5.77 21.24
N ALA A 137 -6.20 5.08 20.45
CA ALA A 137 -5.60 3.81 20.84
C ALA A 137 -4.68 3.96 22.07
N LEU A 138 -3.85 5.02 22.10
CA LEU A 138 -3.03 5.34 23.27
C LEU A 138 -3.89 5.65 24.49
N GLY A 139 -4.92 6.50 24.34
CA GLY A 139 -5.88 6.78 25.41
C GLY A 139 -6.58 5.53 25.93
N GLY A 140 -6.96 4.60 25.04
CA GLY A 140 -7.54 3.30 25.40
C GLY A 140 -6.57 2.40 26.17
N LEU A 141 -5.29 2.41 25.81
CA LEU A 141 -4.26 1.69 26.57
C LEU A 141 -4.07 2.29 27.97
N PHE A 142 -4.03 3.63 28.10
CA PHE A 142 -3.91 4.29 29.40
C PHE A 142 -5.13 4.02 30.31
N THR A 143 -6.34 4.03 29.77
CA THR A 143 -7.53 3.69 30.56
C THR A 143 -7.57 2.22 30.95
N GLN A 144 -7.13 1.30 30.10
CA GLN A 144 -7.02 -0.13 30.46
C GLN A 144 -5.99 -0.38 31.56
N VAL A 145 -4.86 0.33 31.53
CA VAL A 145 -3.87 0.30 32.62
C VAL A 145 -4.45 0.90 33.90
N SER A 146 -5.14 2.03 33.81
CA SER A 146 -5.77 2.67 34.98
C SER A 146 -6.90 1.83 35.59
N ASN A 147 -7.62 1.07 34.77
CA ASN A 147 -8.70 0.17 35.21
C ASN A 147 -8.18 -1.19 35.72
N GLY A 148 -6.86 -1.43 35.66
CA GLY A 148 -6.23 -2.67 36.13
C GLY A 148 -6.50 -3.89 35.24
N SER A 149 -7.09 -3.72 34.05
CA SER A 149 -7.34 -4.82 33.11
C SER A 149 -6.08 -5.28 32.39
N ILE A 150 -5.06 -4.42 32.32
CA ILE A 150 -3.73 -4.72 31.82
C ILE A 150 -2.71 -4.34 32.90
N SER A 151 -1.79 -5.25 33.21
CA SER A 151 -0.69 -4.96 34.13
C SER A 151 0.19 -3.83 33.56
N SER A 152 0.61 -2.89 34.39
CA SER A 152 1.52 -1.80 33.99
C SER A 152 2.79 -2.34 33.33
N PHE A 153 3.25 -3.53 33.72
CA PHE A 153 4.40 -4.20 33.09
C PHE A 153 4.12 -4.62 31.64
N SER A 154 2.95 -5.20 31.37
CA SER A 154 2.55 -5.58 30.01
C SER A 154 2.37 -4.36 29.09
N ALA A 155 1.87 -3.24 29.60
CA ALA A 155 1.73 -2.02 28.80
C ALA A 155 3.09 -1.43 28.37
N ILE A 156 4.06 -1.42 29.28
CA ILE A 156 5.44 -0.99 28.96
C ILE A 156 6.07 -1.93 27.92
N PHE A 157 5.90 -3.24 28.09
CA PHE A 157 6.39 -4.24 27.14
C PHE A 157 5.83 -4.01 25.72
N ILE A 158 4.53 -3.71 25.62
CA ILE A 158 3.86 -3.41 24.34
C ILE A 158 4.47 -2.19 23.66
N VAL A 159 4.68 -1.09 24.38
CA VAL A 159 5.26 0.14 23.81
C VAL A 159 6.68 -0.11 23.31
N ILE A 160 7.50 -0.81 24.09
CA ILE A 160 8.87 -1.17 23.70
C ILE A 160 8.85 -2.05 22.46
N LEU A 161 7.94 -3.03 22.39
CA LEU A 161 7.83 -3.92 21.26
C LEU A 161 7.42 -3.17 19.99
N VAL A 162 6.43 -2.27 20.05
CA VAL A 162 6.04 -1.44 18.90
C VAL A 162 7.22 -0.60 18.41
N ALA A 163 7.99 0.00 19.32
CA ALA A 163 9.18 0.76 18.96
C ALA A 163 10.26 -0.13 18.30
N LEU A 164 10.49 -1.33 18.83
CA LEU A 164 11.45 -2.29 18.29
C LEU A 164 11.04 -2.77 16.89
N VAL A 165 9.78 -3.16 16.71
CA VAL A 165 9.23 -3.56 15.41
C VAL A 165 9.32 -2.41 14.42
N THR A 166 8.96 -1.19 14.82
CA THR A 166 9.09 0.00 13.95
C THR A 166 10.54 0.25 13.55
N TYR A 167 11.48 0.18 14.50
CA TYR A 167 12.91 0.31 14.22
C TYR A 167 13.39 -0.77 13.25
N PHE A 168 13.00 -2.02 13.46
CA PHE A 168 13.33 -3.14 12.58
C PHE A 168 12.78 -2.95 11.16
N VAL A 169 11.52 -2.54 11.02
CA VAL A 169 10.89 -2.21 9.73
C VAL A 169 11.66 -1.08 9.02
N VAL A 170 11.98 0.01 9.72
CA VAL A 170 12.76 1.12 9.14
C VAL A 170 14.17 0.67 8.72
N PHE A 171 14.83 -0.15 9.54
CA PHE A 171 16.16 -0.68 9.24
C PHE A 171 16.15 -1.54 7.96
N VAL A 172 15.16 -2.44 7.84
CA VAL A 172 15.03 -3.33 6.68
C VAL A 172 14.63 -2.55 5.42
N GLU A 173 13.69 -1.63 5.51
CA GLU A 173 13.21 -0.84 4.36
C GLU A 173 14.26 0.19 3.87
N ARG A 174 15.17 0.66 4.75
CA ARG A 174 16.36 1.44 4.33
C ARG A 174 17.45 0.56 3.73
N GLY A 175 17.36 -0.76 3.87
CA GLY A 175 18.27 -1.73 3.30
C GLY A 175 18.22 -1.69 1.77
N GLN A 176 19.35 -1.37 1.15
CA GLN A 176 19.53 -1.39 -0.31
C GLN A 176 20.68 -2.28 -0.71
N ARG A 177 20.44 -3.12 -1.72
CA ARG A 177 21.48 -3.88 -2.40
C ARG A 177 22.02 -3.04 -3.54
N LYS A 178 23.29 -2.63 -3.43
CA LYS A 178 23.98 -1.84 -4.45
C LYS A 178 24.60 -2.76 -5.49
N ILE A 179 24.16 -2.69 -6.73
CA ILE A 179 24.83 -3.35 -7.87
C ILE A 179 25.75 -2.33 -8.51
N LEU A 180 27.05 -2.61 -8.55
CA LEU A 180 28.03 -1.72 -9.20
C LEU A 180 27.84 -1.74 -10.72
N VAL A 181 27.77 -0.55 -11.31
CA VAL A 181 27.67 -0.35 -12.75
C VAL A 181 28.77 0.61 -13.18
N ASN A 182 29.53 0.22 -14.20
CA ASN A 182 30.57 1.05 -14.77
C ASN A 182 30.06 1.69 -16.06
N TYR A 183 30.22 3.00 -16.17
CA TYR A 183 30.00 3.69 -17.44
C TYR A 183 31.22 3.53 -18.33
N ALA A 184 30.99 3.20 -19.60
CA ALA A 184 32.03 3.10 -20.60
C ALA A 184 32.82 4.41 -20.67
N LYS A 185 34.16 4.28 -20.63
CA LYS A 185 35.07 5.41 -20.79
C LYS A 185 34.97 5.90 -22.22
N ARG A 186 34.75 7.20 -22.43
CA ARG A 186 34.75 7.80 -23.75
C ARG A 186 36.04 8.60 -23.89
N GLN A 187 36.95 8.10 -24.72
CA GLN A 187 38.14 8.85 -25.09
C GLN A 187 37.76 9.91 -26.12
N VAL A 188 37.97 11.17 -25.78
CA VAL A 188 37.81 12.30 -26.70
C VAL A 188 39.16 13.00 -26.79
N GLY A 189 39.85 12.84 -27.92
CA GLY A 189 41.24 13.27 -28.09
C GLY A 189 42.24 12.46 -27.22
N ASN A 190 43.26 13.12 -26.66
CA ASN A 190 44.26 12.51 -25.78
C ASN A 190 43.84 12.39 -24.31
N LYS A 191 42.61 12.78 -23.96
CA LYS A 191 42.10 12.70 -22.58
C LYS A 191 40.98 11.67 -22.48
N ILE A 192 41.16 10.74 -21.55
CA ILE A 192 40.14 9.77 -21.18
C ILE A 192 39.17 10.50 -20.25
N TYR A 193 37.95 10.76 -20.73
CA TYR A 193 36.85 11.25 -19.90
C TYR A 193 35.93 10.08 -19.53
N GLY A 194 35.53 10.02 -18.27
CA GLY A 194 34.61 9.00 -17.78
C GLY A 194 35.30 7.77 -17.17
N GLY A 195 34.45 6.87 -16.67
CA GLY A 195 34.85 5.79 -15.76
C GLY A 195 34.38 6.01 -14.32
N GLN A 196 33.38 6.86 -14.08
CA GLN A 196 32.70 6.88 -12.79
C GLN A 196 32.00 5.54 -12.56
N THR A 197 32.35 4.90 -11.45
CA THR A 197 31.59 3.77 -10.90
C THR A 197 30.32 4.34 -10.31
N SER A 198 29.17 3.92 -10.82
CA SER A 198 27.89 4.18 -10.19
C SER A 198 27.35 2.89 -9.58
N HIS A 199 26.25 2.99 -8.86
CA HIS A 199 25.53 1.84 -8.37
C HIS A 199 24.06 1.97 -8.75
N LEU A 200 23.47 0.85 -9.18
CA LEU A 200 22.04 0.70 -9.28
C LEU A 200 21.53 0.20 -7.92
N PRO A 201 20.85 1.04 -7.11
CA PRO A 201 20.30 0.61 -5.84
C PRO A 201 19.02 -0.20 -6.08
N LEU A 202 19.01 -1.45 -5.62
CA LEU A 202 17.79 -2.26 -5.52
C LEU A 202 17.36 -2.29 -4.05
N LYS A 203 16.18 -1.77 -3.75
CA LYS A 203 15.59 -1.89 -2.41
C LYS A 203 15.20 -3.34 -2.14
N LEU A 204 15.20 -3.74 -0.86
CA LEU A 204 14.76 -5.09 -0.47
C LEU A 204 13.28 -5.32 -0.80
N ASN A 205 12.46 -4.29 -0.63
CA ASN A 205 11.05 -4.29 -1.00
C ASN A 205 10.80 -3.27 -2.12
N MET A 206 10.79 -3.74 -3.37
CA MET A 206 10.44 -2.92 -4.53
C MET A 206 8.93 -2.67 -4.64
N ALA A 207 8.12 -3.49 -3.95
CA ALA A 207 6.66 -3.45 -4.00
C ALA A 207 6.03 -2.46 -3.02
N GLY A 208 6.81 -1.97 -2.05
CA GLY A 208 6.32 -1.09 -0.99
C GLY A 208 5.23 -1.75 -0.16
N VAL A 209 4.17 -0.99 0.17
CA VAL A 209 3.05 -1.46 1.02
C VAL A 209 1.89 -2.06 0.25
N ILE A 210 1.96 -2.03 -1.07
CA ILE A 210 0.83 -2.39 -1.91
C ILE A 210 0.43 -3.88 -1.75
N PRO A 211 1.37 -4.85 -1.67
CA PRO A 211 0.99 -6.25 -1.52
C PRO A 211 0.22 -6.59 -0.22
N PRO A 212 0.64 -6.13 0.98
CA PRO A 212 -0.17 -6.30 2.19
C PRO A 212 -1.58 -5.73 2.11
N ILE A 213 -1.73 -4.56 1.45
CA ILE A 213 -3.03 -3.94 1.22
C ILE A 213 -3.88 -4.84 0.31
N PHE A 214 -3.30 -5.36 -0.77
CA PHE A 214 -4.00 -6.24 -1.72
C PHE A 214 -4.45 -7.53 -1.04
N ALA A 215 -3.55 -8.18 -0.30
CA ALA A 215 -3.86 -9.37 0.48
C ALA A 215 -5.01 -9.09 1.47
N SER A 216 -4.99 -7.95 2.17
CA SER A 216 -6.07 -7.59 3.10
C SER A 216 -7.39 -7.33 2.38
N SER A 217 -7.40 -6.63 1.24
CA SER A 217 -8.62 -6.35 0.48
C SER A 217 -9.28 -7.61 -0.08
N ILE A 218 -8.48 -8.57 -0.55
CA ILE A 218 -8.99 -9.81 -1.13
C ILE A 218 -9.56 -10.74 -0.07
N ILE A 219 -9.02 -10.73 1.16
CA ILE A 219 -9.59 -11.49 2.27
C ILE A 219 -10.86 -10.83 2.80
N LEU A 220 -10.86 -9.49 2.88
CA LEU A 220 -12.02 -8.74 3.35
C LEU A 220 -13.21 -8.83 2.39
N PHE A 221 -12.99 -8.94 1.07
CA PHE A 221 -14.09 -8.95 0.10
C PHE A 221 -15.05 -10.15 0.27
N PRO A 222 -14.60 -11.42 0.28
CA PRO A 222 -15.47 -12.55 0.61
C PRO A 222 -16.05 -12.44 2.02
N ALA A 223 -15.26 -12.00 3.00
CA ALA A 223 -15.74 -11.85 4.37
C ALA A 223 -16.93 -10.88 4.47
N THR A 224 -16.91 -9.76 3.72
CA THR A 224 -18.05 -8.84 3.66
C THR A 224 -19.28 -9.46 3.01
N ILE A 225 -19.11 -10.19 1.91
CA ILE A 225 -20.23 -10.88 1.25
C ILE A 225 -20.83 -11.90 2.21
N VAL A 226 -20.00 -12.73 2.84
CA VAL A 226 -20.48 -13.75 3.77
C VAL A 226 -21.16 -13.13 5.00
N ASP A 227 -20.62 -12.05 5.57
CA ASP A 227 -21.26 -11.35 6.70
C ASP A 227 -22.65 -10.80 6.32
N TRP A 228 -22.83 -10.32 5.08
CA TRP A 228 -24.14 -9.87 4.59
C TRP A 228 -25.13 -11.02 4.37
N PHE A 229 -24.68 -12.12 3.76
CA PHE A 229 -25.55 -13.28 3.48
C PHE A 229 -25.84 -14.13 4.72
N SER A 230 -24.96 -14.14 5.73
CA SER A 230 -25.10 -14.96 6.95
C SER A 230 -26.00 -14.35 8.03
N LYS A 231 -26.27 -13.04 7.96
CA LYS A 231 -27.13 -12.32 8.93
C LYS A 231 -28.63 -12.40 8.61
N GLY A 232 -29.02 -12.78 7.39
CA GLY A 232 -30.42 -12.81 6.95
C GLY A 232 -30.99 -14.19 6.62
N ALA A 233 -30.19 -15.26 6.68
CA ALA A 233 -30.62 -16.61 6.32
C ALA A 233 -30.76 -17.50 7.56
N ASP A 234 -31.97 -18.04 7.75
CA ASP A 234 -32.28 -19.07 8.73
C ASP A 234 -31.26 -20.22 8.62
N ASN A 235 -30.91 -20.80 9.77
CA ASN A 235 -29.93 -21.89 9.94
C ASN A 235 -30.29 -23.20 9.19
N ALA A 236 -31.27 -23.20 8.28
CA ALA A 236 -31.83 -24.36 7.60
C ALA A 236 -31.06 -24.78 6.34
N ASN A 237 -30.31 -23.87 5.68
CA ASN A 237 -29.58 -24.22 4.45
C ASN A 237 -28.13 -24.65 4.76
N PRO A 238 -27.70 -25.88 4.39
CA PRO A 238 -26.34 -26.36 4.61
C PRO A 238 -25.26 -25.50 3.92
N ALA A 239 -25.60 -24.82 2.82
CA ALA A 239 -24.73 -23.85 2.16
C ALA A 239 -24.47 -22.59 3.01
N VAL A 240 -25.46 -22.12 3.78
CA VAL A 240 -25.34 -20.97 4.68
C VAL A 240 -24.52 -21.32 5.91
N ARG A 241 -24.64 -22.56 6.39
CA ARG A 241 -23.80 -23.09 7.48
C ARG A 241 -22.34 -23.25 7.03
N PHE A 242 -22.10 -23.78 5.83
CA PHE A 242 -20.75 -23.82 5.25
C PHE A 242 -20.16 -22.41 5.09
N LEU A 243 -20.95 -21.43 4.65
CA LEU A 243 -20.51 -20.04 4.57
C LEU A 243 -20.22 -19.43 5.95
N LYS A 244 -21.05 -19.69 6.97
CA LYS A 244 -20.79 -19.25 8.36
C LYS A 244 -19.55 -19.90 8.95
N ASP A 245 -19.36 -21.20 8.77
CA ASP A 245 -18.18 -21.93 9.23
C ASP A 245 -16.92 -21.44 8.51
N LEU A 246 -17.02 -21.13 7.20
CA LEU A 246 -15.94 -20.52 6.43
C LEU A 246 -15.62 -19.11 6.95
N ALA A 247 -16.61 -18.25 7.20
CA ALA A 247 -16.37 -16.91 7.76
C ALA A 247 -15.84 -16.94 9.19
N ALA A 248 -16.29 -17.89 10.02
CA ALA A 248 -15.74 -18.11 11.36
C ALA A 248 -14.27 -18.54 11.28
N SER A 249 -13.93 -19.45 10.34
CA SER A 249 -12.55 -19.90 10.10
C SER A 249 -11.64 -18.82 9.49
N MET A 250 -12.24 -17.79 8.90
CA MET A 250 -11.57 -16.59 8.38
C MET A 250 -11.60 -15.42 9.38
N GLY A 251 -12.00 -15.67 10.63
CA GLY A 251 -11.94 -14.70 11.71
C GLY A 251 -10.51 -14.33 12.09
N PRO A 252 -10.22 -13.06 12.44
CA PRO A 252 -8.91 -12.66 12.94
C PRO A 252 -8.56 -13.44 14.22
N GLY A 253 -7.38 -14.09 14.24
CA GLY A 253 -6.90 -14.88 15.38
C GLY A 253 -6.98 -16.39 15.22
N GLU A 254 -7.62 -16.91 14.16
CA GLU A 254 -7.53 -18.31 13.79
C GLU A 254 -6.27 -18.61 12.95
N PRO A 255 -5.61 -19.77 13.15
CA PRO A 255 -4.39 -20.13 12.42
C PRO A 255 -4.63 -20.31 10.91
N ILE A 256 -5.86 -20.64 10.51
CA ILE A 256 -6.25 -20.77 9.10
C ILE A 256 -6.27 -19.41 8.40
N HIS A 257 -6.84 -18.38 9.04
CA HIS A 257 -6.80 -17.02 8.53
C HIS A 257 -5.35 -16.52 8.39
N ALA A 258 -4.52 -16.74 9.42
CA ALA A 258 -3.11 -16.36 9.40
C ALA A 258 -2.33 -17.06 8.26
N LEU A 259 -2.56 -18.36 8.03
CA LEU A 259 -1.93 -19.11 6.94
C LEU A 259 -2.36 -18.57 5.57
N LEU A 260 -3.66 -18.37 5.35
CA LEU A 260 -4.20 -17.87 4.09
C LEU A 260 -3.71 -16.43 3.82
N TYR A 261 -3.62 -15.62 4.87
CA TYR A 261 -3.05 -14.27 4.78
C TYR A 261 -1.56 -14.29 4.44
N ALA A 262 -0.78 -15.17 5.07
CA ALA A 262 0.64 -15.34 4.77
C ALA A 262 0.88 -15.73 3.31
N VAL A 263 0.13 -16.72 2.81
CA VAL A 263 0.23 -17.18 1.41
C VAL A 263 -0.16 -16.05 0.45
N ALA A 264 -1.23 -15.32 0.75
CA ALA A 264 -1.66 -14.18 -0.06
C ALA A 264 -0.59 -13.09 -0.10
N ILE A 265 0.01 -12.71 1.04
CA ILE A 265 1.08 -11.71 1.08
C ILE A 265 2.26 -12.15 0.20
N VAL A 266 2.75 -13.38 0.38
CA VAL A 266 3.90 -13.89 -0.39
C VAL A 266 3.58 -13.89 -1.88
N PHE A 267 2.41 -14.40 -2.27
CA PHE A 267 1.95 -14.38 -3.65
C PHE A 267 1.92 -12.97 -4.23
N PHE A 268 1.29 -12.01 -3.54
CA PHE A 268 1.21 -10.63 -4.03
C PHE A 268 2.56 -9.91 -4.04
N CYS A 269 3.48 -10.21 -3.12
CA CYS A 269 4.83 -9.65 -3.13
C CYS A 269 5.60 -10.08 -4.38
N PHE A 270 5.56 -11.36 -4.74
CA PHE A 270 6.20 -11.86 -5.96
C PHE A 270 5.52 -11.34 -7.21
N PHE A 271 4.19 -11.45 -7.25
CA PHE A 271 3.39 -11.03 -8.38
C PHE A 271 3.58 -9.53 -8.66
N TYR A 272 3.41 -8.67 -7.66
CA TYR A 272 3.55 -7.22 -7.84
C TYR A 272 4.98 -6.82 -8.24
N THR A 273 6.00 -7.43 -7.62
CA THR A 273 7.40 -7.10 -7.96
C THR A 273 7.72 -7.47 -9.41
N ALA A 274 7.29 -8.65 -9.87
CA ALA A 274 7.47 -9.10 -11.25
C ALA A 274 6.75 -8.20 -12.26
N LEU A 275 5.62 -7.60 -11.86
CA LEU A 275 4.84 -6.70 -12.72
C LEU A 275 5.42 -5.30 -12.85
N VAL A 276 5.98 -4.76 -11.77
CA VAL A 276 6.51 -3.39 -11.77
C VAL A 276 7.91 -3.34 -12.34
N PHE A 277 8.73 -4.36 -12.08
CA PHE A 277 10.13 -4.34 -12.46
C PHE A 277 10.40 -5.17 -13.72
N ASN A 278 10.60 -4.49 -14.84
CA ASN A 278 11.06 -5.14 -16.07
C ASN A 278 12.59 -5.20 -16.13
N SER A 279 13.15 -6.37 -15.79
CA SER A 279 14.60 -6.62 -15.82
C SER A 279 15.22 -6.44 -17.22
N LYS A 280 14.45 -6.77 -18.28
CA LYS A 280 14.91 -6.66 -19.68
C LYS A 280 15.03 -5.20 -20.11
N GLU A 281 13.99 -4.41 -19.84
CA GLU A 281 13.99 -2.98 -20.15
C GLU A 281 15.07 -2.23 -19.36
N THR A 282 15.27 -2.58 -18.09
CA THR A 282 16.34 -2.01 -17.27
C THR A 282 17.73 -2.33 -17.85
N ALA A 283 17.95 -3.58 -18.28
CA ALA A 283 19.20 -3.98 -18.92
C ALA A 283 19.43 -3.26 -20.27
N ASP A 284 18.40 -3.08 -21.08
CA ASP A 284 18.47 -2.34 -22.34
C ASP A 284 18.73 -0.85 -22.09
N ASN A 285 18.15 -0.25 -21.05
CA ASN A 285 18.43 1.13 -20.65
C ASN A 285 19.87 1.31 -20.14
N LEU A 286 20.41 0.34 -19.39
CA LEU A 286 21.83 0.32 -19.01
C LEU A 286 22.72 0.25 -20.26
N LYS A 287 22.39 -0.63 -21.20
CA LYS A 287 23.12 -0.76 -22.47
C LYS A 287 23.08 0.54 -23.29
N LYS A 288 21.91 1.18 -23.43
CA LYS A 288 21.73 2.45 -24.14
C LYS A 288 22.49 3.61 -23.49
N SER A 289 22.56 3.64 -22.17
CA SER A 289 23.32 4.65 -21.41
C SER A 289 24.83 4.38 -21.35
N GLY A 290 25.32 3.35 -22.04
CA GLY A 290 26.74 2.97 -22.04
C GLY A 290 27.22 2.39 -20.71
N ALA A 291 26.29 1.98 -19.85
CA ALA A 291 26.54 1.42 -18.54
C ALA A 291 26.54 -0.11 -18.60
N PHE A 292 27.49 -0.77 -17.95
CA PHE A 292 27.54 -2.23 -17.89
C PHE A 292 27.94 -2.73 -16.50
N ILE A 293 27.43 -3.92 -16.15
CA ILE A 293 27.81 -4.61 -14.92
C ILE A 293 29.13 -5.33 -15.17
N PRO A 294 30.18 -5.09 -14.37
CA PRO A 294 31.46 -5.78 -14.52
C PRO A 294 31.28 -7.30 -14.49
N GLY A 295 31.88 -8.00 -15.45
CA GLY A 295 31.85 -9.47 -15.54
C GLY A 295 30.62 -10.06 -16.26
N ILE A 296 29.67 -9.24 -16.72
CA ILE A 296 28.44 -9.72 -17.38
C ILE A 296 28.27 -9.03 -18.73
N ARG A 297 28.01 -9.82 -19.78
CA ARG A 297 27.82 -9.28 -21.14
C ARG A 297 26.53 -8.42 -21.19
N PRO A 298 26.57 -7.18 -21.74
CA PRO A 298 25.41 -6.32 -21.84
C PRO A 298 24.25 -6.94 -22.64
N GLY A 299 23.01 -6.72 -22.19
CA GLY A 299 21.80 -7.22 -22.83
C GLY A 299 21.15 -8.34 -22.02
N GLU A 300 20.86 -9.48 -22.65
CA GLU A 300 20.06 -10.54 -22.03
C GLU A 300 20.73 -11.16 -20.78
N GLN A 301 22.06 -11.26 -20.75
CA GLN A 301 22.78 -11.78 -19.58
C GLN A 301 22.69 -10.82 -18.39
N THR A 302 22.75 -9.50 -18.63
CA THR A 302 22.47 -8.47 -17.61
C THR A 302 21.05 -8.59 -17.08
N ALA A 303 20.07 -8.79 -17.96
CA ALA A 303 18.66 -8.97 -17.57
C ALA A 303 18.48 -10.19 -16.66
N ARG A 304 19.02 -11.37 -17.05
CA ARG A 304 18.97 -12.61 -16.25
C ARG A 304 19.66 -12.45 -14.89
N TYR A 305 20.75 -11.71 -14.84
CA TYR A 305 21.47 -11.45 -13.58
C TYR A 305 20.67 -10.56 -12.63
N ILE A 306 20.12 -9.46 -13.14
CA ILE A 306 19.25 -8.57 -12.36
C ILE A 306 18.02 -9.34 -11.87
N ASP A 307 17.40 -10.14 -12.73
CA ASP A 307 16.25 -10.96 -12.41
C ASP A 307 16.53 -11.94 -11.26
N LYS A 308 17.64 -12.69 -11.34
CA LYS A 308 18.06 -13.61 -10.27
C LYS A 308 18.30 -12.90 -8.93
N ILE A 309 18.81 -11.67 -8.96
CA ILE A 309 19.00 -10.87 -7.75
C ILE A 309 17.64 -10.43 -7.19
N LEU A 310 16.75 -9.96 -8.06
CA LEU A 310 15.41 -9.51 -7.67
C LEU A 310 14.62 -10.65 -7.06
N THR A 311 14.55 -11.82 -7.68
CA THR A 311 13.78 -12.95 -7.11
C THR A 311 14.25 -13.30 -5.70
N ARG A 312 15.57 -13.28 -5.43
CA ARG A 312 16.13 -13.55 -4.10
C ARG A 312 15.85 -12.43 -3.11
N LEU A 313 15.92 -11.18 -3.55
CA LEU A 313 15.57 -10.02 -2.71
C LEU A 313 14.09 -10.03 -2.37
N THR A 314 13.22 -10.27 -3.35
CA THR A 314 11.76 -10.36 -3.17
C THR A 314 11.40 -11.52 -2.25
N LEU A 315 12.10 -12.65 -2.31
CA LEU A 315 11.89 -13.75 -1.37
C LEU A 315 12.18 -13.32 0.07
N ALA A 316 13.31 -12.65 0.31
CA ALA A 316 13.64 -12.12 1.63
C ALA A 316 12.63 -11.04 2.08
N GLY A 317 12.22 -10.15 1.18
CA GLY A 317 11.21 -9.12 1.43
C GLY A 317 9.84 -9.68 1.77
N ALA A 318 9.37 -10.69 1.02
CA ALA A 318 8.09 -11.34 1.25
C ALA A 318 8.03 -12.01 2.62
N VAL A 319 9.10 -12.72 3.02
CA VAL A 319 9.21 -13.33 4.34
C VAL A 319 9.16 -12.27 5.45
N TYR A 320 9.92 -11.17 5.29
CA TYR A 320 9.92 -10.06 6.25
C TYR A 320 8.53 -9.42 6.40
N ILE A 321 7.88 -9.06 5.28
CA ILE A 321 6.55 -8.44 5.28
C ILE A 321 5.53 -9.36 5.95
N THR A 322 5.58 -10.65 5.61
CA THR A 322 4.69 -11.66 6.20
C THR A 322 4.88 -11.75 7.71
N LEU A 323 6.13 -11.78 8.18
CA LEU A 323 6.44 -11.82 9.61
C LEU A 323 5.92 -10.57 10.34
N VAL A 324 6.15 -9.38 9.78
CA VAL A 324 5.67 -8.12 10.38
C VAL A 324 4.15 -8.05 10.43
N CYS A 325 3.45 -8.54 9.39
CA CYS A 325 1.99 -8.57 9.35
C CYS A 325 1.39 -9.59 10.33
N LEU A 326 2.00 -10.78 10.47
CA LEU A 326 1.52 -11.86 11.34
C LEU A 326 1.85 -11.66 12.81
N LEU A 327 2.94 -10.93 13.14
CA LEU A 327 3.41 -10.80 14.51
C LEU A 327 2.34 -10.22 15.46
N PRO A 328 1.62 -9.13 15.12
CA PRO A 328 0.53 -8.63 15.96
C PRO A 328 -0.67 -9.56 16.03
N GLU A 329 -0.94 -10.34 14.97
CA GLU A 329 -2.05 -11.30 14.94
C GLU A 329 -1.80 -12.47 15.90
N PHE A 330 -0.57 -13.01 15.91
CA PHE A 330 -0.15 -14.05 16.84
C PHE A 330 -0.18 -13.57 18.30
N MET A 331 0.20 -12.31 18.53
CA MET A 331 0.15 -11.69 19.85
C MET A 331 -1.29 -11.49 20.35
N GLN A 332 -2.21 -11.06 19.49
CA GLN A 332 -3.62 -10.94 19.85
C GLN A 332 -4.22 -12.30 20.23
N ALA A 333 -3.88 -13.36 19.48
CA ALA A 333 -4.36 -14.71 19.75
C ALA A 333 -3.89 -15.28 21.09
N GLN A 334 -2.61 -15.09 21.44
CA GLN A 334 -2.02 -15.66 22.66
C GLN A 334 -2.20 -14.79 23.91
N TRP A 335 -2.06 -13.47 23.79
CA TRP A 335 -2.05 -12.56 24.95
C TRP A 335 -3.37 -11.81 25.17
N LYS A 336 -4.37 -11.98 24.30
CA LYS A 336 -5.73 -11.39 24.40
C LYS A 336 -5.75 -9.87 24.64
N VAL A 337 -4.65 -9.18 24.39
CA VAL A 337 -4.61 -7.72 24.42
C VAL A 337 -5.14 -7.23 23.07
N PRO A 338 -6.20 -6.39 23.05
CA PRO A 338 -6.70 -5.81 21.81
C PRO A 338 -5.66 -4.86 21.25
N PHE A 339 -4.77 -5.40 20.41
CA PHE A 339 -3.72 -4.62 19.79
C PHE A 339 -4.35 -3.80 18.66
N TYR A 340 -4.67 -2.53 18.96
CA TYR A 340 -5.18 -1.61 17.96
C TYR A 340 -4.17 -1.29 16.85
N PHE A 341 -2.92 -1.76 16.95
CA PHE A 341 -1.92 -1.67 15.88
C PHE A 341 -1.83 -3.01 15.12
N GLY A 342 -2.54 -3.12 14.00
CA GLY A 342 -2.30 -4.20 13.04
C GLY A 342 -0.91 -4.08 12.40
N GLY A 343 -0.25 -5.21 12.12
CA GLY A 343 1.09 -5.21 11.51
C GLY A 343 1.11 -4.50 10.15
N THR A 344 0.02 -4.64 9.40
CA THR A 344 -0.21 -3.95 8.13
C THR A 344 -0.32 -2.44 8.30
N SER A 345 -0.99 -1.96 9.35
CA SER A 345 -1.13 -0.54 9.64
C SER A 345 0.19 0.13 10.01
N LEU A 346 1.04 -0.58 10.77
CA LEU A 346 2.38 -0.15 11.11
C LEU A 346 3.27 -0.06 9.86
N LEU A 347 3.20 -1.05 8.96
CA LEU A 347 3.93 -1.06 7.70
C LEU A 347 3.53 0.13 6.81
N ILE A 348 2.22 0.41 6.71
CA ILE A 348 1.70 1.58 5.98
C ILE A 348 2.28 2.88 6.54
N ILE A 349 2.25 3.06 7.87
CA ILE A 349 2.79 4.25 8.51
C ILE A 349 4.26 4.46 8.13
N VAL A 350 5.09 3.43 8.28
CA VAL A 350 6.53 3.56 8.05
C VAL A 350 6.85 3.86 6.59
N VAL A 351 6.32 3.08 5.66
CA VAL A 351 6.70 3.20 4.24
C VAL A 351 6.14 4.48 3.63
N VAL A 352 4.88 4.86 3.92
CA VAL A 352 4.33 6.13 3.40
C VAL A 352 5.09 7.33 3.96
N THR A 353 5.48 7.29 5.24
CA THR A 353 6.32 8.36 5.82
C THR A 353 7.68 8.44 5.13
N MET A 354 8.31 7.30 4.84
CA MET A 354 9.59 7.27 4.13
C MET A 354 9.47 7.74 2.68
N ASP A 355 8.43 7.34 1.96
CA ASP A 355 8.18 7.80 0.59
C ASP A 355 7.89 9.31 0.55
N PHE A 356 7.10 9.82 1.50
CA PHE A 356 6.85 11.25 1.64
C PHE A 356 8.15 12.01 1.89
N MET A 357 8.98 11.56 2.84
CA MET A 357 10.27 12.20 3.14
C MET A 357 11.24 12.14 1.95
N ALA A 358 11.29 11.03 1.22
CA ALA A 358 12.12 10.91 0.02
C ALA A 358 11.69 11.90 -1.07
N GLN A 359 10.38 12.08 -1.27
CA GLN A 359 9.86 13.04 -2.25
C GLN A 359 10.11 14.48 -1.83
N VAL A 360 9.94 14.80 -0.55
CA VAL A 360 10.29 16.11 0.02
C VAL A 360 11.78 16.41 -0.20
N GLN A 361 12.66 15.45 0.09
CA GLN A 361 14.11 15.61 -0.14
C GLN A 361 14.43 15.86 -1.62
N ASN A 362 13.81 15.10 -2.54
CA ASN A 362 13.99 15.29 -3.98
C ASN A 362 13.53 16.69 -4.44
N TYR A 363 12.39 17.15 -3.93
CA TYR A 363 11.84 18.47 -4.24
C TYR A 363 12.77 19.60 -3.74
N VAL A 364 13.25 19.50 -2.50
CA VAL A 364 14.21 20.47 -1.92
C VAL A 364 15.53 20.45 -2.68
N MET A 365 16.05 19.29 -3.03
CA MET A 365 17.31 19.17 -3.76
C MET A 365 17.21 19.79 -5.16
N SER A 366 16.07 19.61 -5.85
CA SER A 366 15.82 20.24 -7.15
C SER A 366 15.84 21.77 -7.07
N GLN A 367 15.29 22.37 -6.01
CA GLN A 367 15.33 23.83 -5.82
C GLN A 367 16.76 24.35 -5.54
N GLN A 368 17.56 23.56 -4.82
CA GLN A 368 18.95 23.91 -4.55
C GLN A 368 19.82 23.88 -5.81
N TYR A 369 19.53 22.99 -6.77
CA TYR A 369 20.24 22.89 -8.05
C TYR A 369 20.18 24.19 -8.87
N ASP A 370 19.01 24.83 -8.98
CA ASP A 370 18.86 26.12 -9.68
C ASP A 370 19.70 27.22 -9.04
N SER A 371 19.77 27.25 -7.70
CA SER A 371 20.58 28.24 -6.96
C SER A 371 22.09 28.04 -7.20
N LEU A 372 22.53 26.79 -7.36
CA LEU A 372 23.93 26.44 -7.62
C LEU A 372 24.34 26.74 -9.07
N LEU A 373 23.45 26.46 -10.04
CA LEU A 373 23.66 26.83 -11.44
C LEU A 373 23.71 28.35 -11.64
N ARG A 374 22.83 29.09 -10.95
CA ARG A 374 22.82 30.56 -11.01
C ARG A 374 24.10 31.17 -10.42
N LYS A 375 24.67 30.59 -9.36
CA LYS A 375 25.96 31.01 -8.78
C LYS A 375 27.15 30.72 -9.70
N ALA A 376 27.11 29.63 -10.47
CA ALA A 376 28.18 29.26 -11.40
C ALA A 376 28.28 30.22 -12.61
N ASN A 377 27.14 30.74 -13.09
CA ASN A 377 27.10 31.65 -14.25
C ASN A 377 27.68 33.07 -13.98
N PHE A 378 27.91 33.46 -12.71
CA PHE A 378 28.44 34.79 -12.37
C PHE A 378 29.98 34.91 -12.44
N LYS A 379 30.71 33.89 -12.90
CA LYS A 379 32.18 33.89 -12.93
C LYS A 379 32.79 33.87 -14.34
N GLY A 380 32.10 34.46 -15.33
CA GLY A 380 32.50 34.42 -16.75
C GLY A 380 32.39 35.72 -17.55
N GLY A 381 32.28 36.88 -16.89
CA GLY A 381 32.33 38.18 -17.57
C GLY A 381 33.64 38.91 -17.29
N ILE A 382 34.66 38.69 -18.12
CA ILE A 382 35.82 39.58 -18.16
C ILE A 382 35.36 40.84 -18.93
N PRO A 383 35.42 42.05 -18.35
CA PRO A 383 35.17 43.27 -19.12
C PRO A 383 36.36 43.48 -20.05
N THR A 384 36.13 43.35 -21.36
CA THR A 384 37.05 43.85 -22.39
C THR A 384 37.11 45.36 -22.28
N ARG A 385 38.32 45.86 -22.07
CA ARG A 385 38.67 47.28 -22.01
C ARG A 385 38.80 47.86 -23.40
#